data_AF-A0A536VC23-F1
#
_entry.id   AF-A0A536VC23-F1
#
_cell.length_a   1.000
_cell.length_b   1.000
_cell.length_c   1.000
_cell.angle_alpha   90.00
_cell.angle_beta   90.00
_cell.angle_gamma   90.00
#
_symmetry.space_group_name_H-M   'P 1'
#
loop_
_entity.id
_entity.type
_entity.pdbx_description
1 polymer ?
#
loop_
_entity_poly.entity_id
_entity_poly.type
_entity_poly.pdbx_seq_one_letter_code
_entity_poly.pdbx_strand_id
1 'polypeptide(L)'
;MSAAGAKLRLKWLPIRPAANEAGWFAGANGELSRLQQKFSQSRDAFELRIMNGYRDETWLLAVNPVFGWNLSKGYRNGSPDFSLQFKATRKVSETVALGAEYYS
;
A
#
# COMPACT_ATOMS: atom_id res chain seq x y z
N MET A 1 0.39 -6.10 -29.68
CA MET A 1 0.64 -5.41 -28.40
C MET A 1 1.38 -6.39 -27.50
N SER A 2 2.57 -6.06 -26.98
CA SER A 2 3.26 -6.91 -26.00
C SER A 2 2.90 -6.45 -24.59
N ALA A 3 2.60 -7.39 -23.68
CA ALA A 3 2.29 -7.08 -22.29
C ALA A 3 3.54 -6.54 -21.56
N ALA A 4 3.36 -5.47 -20.78
CA ALA A 4 4.43 -4.77 -20.05
C ALA A 4 4.98 -5.56 -18.84
N GLY A 5 4.27 -6.62 -18.41
CA GLY A 5 4.58 -7.42 -17.23
C GLY A 5 3.32 -7.94 -16.55
N ALA A 6 3.49 -8.51 -15.35
CA ALA A 6 2.41 -8.98 -14.49
C ALA A 6 2.63 -8.54 -13.04
N LYS A 7 1.52 -8.31 -12.32
CA LYS A 7 1.50 -8.02 -10.88
C LYS A 7 0.46 -8.87 -10.20
N LEU A 8 0.85 -9.55 -9.13
CA LEU A 8 -0.03 -10.30 -8.25
C LEU A 8 -0.10 -9.58 -6.91
N ARG A 9 -1.30 -9.21 -6.47
CA ARG A 9 -1.51 -8.53 -5.20
C ARG A 9 -2.48 -9.32 -4.32
N LEU A 10 -2.07 -9.57 -3.08
CA LEU A 10 -2.90 -10.13 -2.03
C LEU A 10 -3.18 -9.06 -0.98
N LYS A 11 -4.46 -8.82 -0.68
CA LYS A 11 -4.90 -7.94 0.40
C LYS A 11 -5.45 -8.75 1.55
N TRP A 12 -4.93 -8.53 2.75
CA TRP A 12 -5.40 -9.17 3.97
C TRP A 12 -5.68 -8.09 5.02
N LEU A 13 -6.96 -7.94 5.40
CA LEU A 13 -7.40 -6.92 6.37
C LEU A 13 -8.25 -7.59 7.46
N PRO A 14 -7.63 -8.32 8.40
CA PRO A 14 -8.33 -9.10 9.42
C PRO A 14 -9.01 -8.23 10.47
N ILE A 15 -8.39 -7.10 10.85
CA ILE A 15 -8.93 -6.16 11.81
C ILE A 15 -9.62 -5.05 11.02
N ARG A 16 -10.94 -4.97 11.15
CA ARG A 16 -11.77 -3.92 10.55
C ARG A 16 -13.06 -3.78 11.36
N PRO A 17 -13.60 -2.56 11.51
CA PRO A 17 -14.93 -2.39 12.08
C PRO A 17 -15.99 -3.03 11.17
N ALA A 18 -17.17 -3.29 11.73
CA ALA A 18 -18.31 -3.72 10.92
C ALA A 18 -18.70 -2.63 9.90
N ALA A 19 -19.55 -2.99 8.95
CA ALA A 19 -20.04 -2.01 7.98
C ALA A 19 -20.74 -0.86 8.72
N ASN A 20 -20.36 0.38 8.39
CA ASN A 20 -20.87 1.62 8.99
C ASN A 20 -20.49 1.86 10.46
N GLU A 21 -19.55 1.11 11.02
CA GLU A 21 -19.03 1.38 12.36
C GLU A 21 -17.69 2.13 12.31
N ALA A 22 -17.48 2.96 13.34
CA ALA A 22 -16.19 3.54 13.61
C ALA A 22 -15.25 2.49 14.24
N GLY A 23 -13.97 2.57 13.92
CA GLY A 23 -12.99 1.71 14.58
C GLY A 23 -11.65 1.66 13.90
N TRP A 24 -10.76 0.95 14.60
CA TRP A 24 -9.42 0.65 14.12
C TRP A 24 -9.47 -0.41 13.02
N PHE A 25 -8.58 -0.28 12.05
CA PHE A 25 -8.30 -1.31 11.07
C PHE A 25 -6.80 -1.59 11.03
N ALA A 26 -6.47 -2.86 10.81
CA ALA A 26 -5.10 -3.31 10.65
C ALA A 26 -5.01 -4.51 9.70
N GLY A 27 -3.97 -4.52 8.87
CA GLY A 27 -3.74 -5.56 7.88
C GLY A 27 -2.49 -5.33 7.05
N ALA A 28 -2.40 -6.04 5.93
CA ALA A 28 -1.28 -5.95 5.01
C ALA A 28 -1.68 -6.19 3.54
N ASN A 29 -0.90 -5.64 2.62
CA ASN A 29 -0.89 -6.07 1.22
C ASN A 29 0.49 -6.60 0.87
N GLY A 30 0.52 -7.76 0.23
CA GLY A 30 1.71 -8.26 -0.46
C GLY A 30 1.53 -8.09 -1.97
N GLU A 31 2.52 -7.55 -2.66
CA GLU A 31 2.56 -7.46 -4.12
C GLU A 31 3.83 -8.12 -4.65
N LEU A 32 3.68 -9.09 -5.56
CA LEU A 32 4.77 -9.63 -6.35
C LEU A 32 4.63 -9.12 -7.79
N SER A 33 5.70 -8.57 -8.33
CA SER A 33 5.70 -7.98 -9.67
C SER A 33 6.83 -8.53 -10.52
N ARG A 34 6.53 -8.72 -11.81
CA ARG A 34 7.49 -8.98 -12.88
C ARG A 34 7.24 -7.99 -14.01
N LEU A 35 8.05 -6.95 -14.11
CA LEU A 35 7.90 -5.86 -15.08
C LEU A 35 9.07 -5.83 -16.08
N GLN A 36 8.79 -5.40 -17.31
CA GLN A 36 9.87 -5.12 -18.26
C GLN A 36 10.75 -3.97 -17.72
N GLN A 37 12.06 -4.06 -17.95
CA GLN A 37 13.06 -3.13 -17.41
C GLN A 37 12.83 -1.66 -17.81
N LYS A 38 12.11 -1.41 -18.92
CA LYS A 38 11.67 -0.07 -19.32
C LYS A 38 10.67 0.60 -18.37
N PHE A 39 10.04 -0.16 -17.46
CA PHE A 39 9.02 0.33 -16.52
C PHE A 39 9.44 0.19 -15.05
N SER A 40 10.55 -0.48 -14.76
CA SER A 40 11.09 -0.65 -13.41
C SER A 40 12.58 -0.98 -13.52
N GLN A 41 13.42 -0.35 -12.68
CA GLN A 41 14.84 -0.72 -12.57
C GLN A 41 15.01 -2.20 -12.15
N SER A 42 14.01 -2.75 -11.46
CA SER A 42 13.96 -4.12 -10.97
C SER A 42 12.94 -4.91 -11.80
N ARG A 43 13.41 -5.93 -12.52
CA ARG A 43 12.54 -6.80 -13.33
C ARG A 43 11.59 -7.61 -12.45
N ASP A 44 12.08 -8.13 -11.33
CA ASP A 44 11.28 -8.84 -10.33
C ASP A 44 11.36 -8.08 -8.98
N ALA A 45 10.22 -7.81 -8.35
CA ALA A 45 10.16 -7.10 -7.07
C ALA A 45 9.00 -7.58 -6.18
N PHE A 46 9.19 -7.51 -4.87
CA PHE A 46 8.17 -7.77 -3.86
C PHE A 46 7.95 -6.53 -2.99
N GLU A 47 6.69 -6.14 -2.75
CA GLU A 47 6.30 -5.06 -1.83
C GLU A 47 5.42 -5.63 -0.72
N LEU A 48 5.74 -5.30 0.53
CA LEU A 48 4.87 -5.51 1.69
C LEU A 48 4.44 -4.15 2.24
N ARG A 49 3.14 -3.89 2.22
CA ARG A 49 2.53 -2.70 2.82
C ARG A 49 1.73 -3.10 4.04
N ILE A 50 2.13 -2.63 5.21
CA ILE A 50 1.30 -2.73 6.41
C ILE A 50 0.28 -1.59 6.36
N MET A 51 -0.97 -1.87 6.69
CA MET A 51 -2.04 -0.89 6.73
C MET A 51 -2.58 -0.81 8.14
N ASN A 52 -2.35 0.30 8.85
CA ASN A 52 -2.95 0.53 10.16
C ASN A 52 -3.65 1.89 10.15
N GLY A 53 -4.80 1.98 10.79
CA GLY A 53 -5.49 3.25 10.86
C GLY A 53 -6.78 3.18 11.65
N TYR A 54 -7.45 4.32 11.66
CA TYR A 54 -8.74 4.51 12.28
C TYR A 54 -9.69 5.15 11.28
N ARG A 55 -10.96 4.75 11.31
CA ARG A 55 -12.01 5.38 10.54
C ARG A 55 -13.24 5.62 11.40
N ASP A 56 -13.93 6.71 11.16
CA ASP A 56 -15.29 6.98 11.66
C ASP A 56 -16.14 7.63 10.55
N GLU A 57 -17.27 8.23 10.94
CA GLU A 57 -18.19 8.89 10.01
C GLU A 57 -17.59 10.12 9.30
N THR A 58 -16.58 10.75 9.91
CA THR A 58 -15.97 12.00 9.45
C THR A 58 -14.55 11.82 8.96
N TRP A 59 -13.76 10.95 9.58
CA TRP A 59 -12.32 10.85 9.39
C TRP A 59 -11.88 9.45 8.97
N LEU A 60 -10.83 9.42 8.15
CA LEU A 60 -9.99 8.27 7.92
C LEU A 60 -8.54 8.70 8.09
N LEU A 61 -7.87 8.09 9.06
CA LEU A 61 -6.46 8.30 9.35
C LEU A 61 -5.74 6.96 9.14
N ALA A 62 -4.63 6.97 8.43
CA ALA A 62 -3.85 5.76 8.17
C ALA A 62 -2.34 6.03 8.16
N VAL A 63 -1.60 5.05 8.67
CA VAL A 63 -0.15 4.95 8.57
C VAL A 63 0.19 3.62 7.90
N ASN A 64 1.00 3.68 6.85
CA ASN A 64 1.36 2.54 6.04
C ASN A 64 2.88 2.46 5.89
N PRO A 65 3.57 1.73 6.78
CA PRO A 65 4.94 1.28 6.55
C PRO A 65 4.97 0.38 5.30
N VAL A 66 5.86 0.68 4.37
CA VAL A 66 6.04 -0.07 3.12
C VAL A 66 7.47 -0.53 2.99
N PHE A 67 7.64 -1.82 2.71
CA PHE A 67 8.91 -2.48 2.52
C PHE A 67 8.99 -3.02 1.09
N GLY A 68 10.05 -2.69 0.36
CA GLY A 68 10.28 -3.14 -1.02
C GLY A 68 11.55 -3.97 -1.14
N TRP A 69 11.50 -5.08 -1.86
CA TRP A 69 12.65 -5.90 -2.18
C TRP A 69 12.83 -6.03 -3.69
N ASN A 70 14.03 -5.72 -4.18
CA ASN A 70 14.44 -6.06 -5.53
C ASN A 70 14.89 -7.53 -5.58
N LEU A 71 14.19 -8.35 -6.34
CA LEU A 71 14.46 -9.78 -6.47
C LEU A 71 15.34 -10.12 -7.68
N SER A 72 15.68 -9.14 -8.49
CA SER A 72 16.46 -9.28 -9.72
C SER A 72 17.92 -9.67 -9.42
N LYS A 73 18.52 -10.53 -10.27
CA LYS A 73 19.94 -10.92 -10.14
C LYS A 73 20.84 -9.66 -10.20
N GLY A 74 21.79 -9.54 -9.28
CA GLY A 74 22.73 -8.42 -9.20
C GLY A 74 22.29 -7.25 -8.31
N TYR A 75 21.03 -7.21 -7.88
CA TYR A 75 20.48 -6.15 -7.01
C TYR A 75 19.95 -6.67 -5.66
N ARG A 76 20.26 -7.93 -5.31
CA ARG A 76 19.93 -8.50 -4.00
C ARG A 76 20.88 -7.95 -2.93
N ASN A 77 20.73 -6.68 -2.58
CA ASN A 77 21.11 -6.25 -1.25
C ASN A 77 20.01 -6.75 -0.32
N GLY A 78 20.33 -7.54 0.70
CA GLY A 78 19.35 -8.25 1.52
C GLY A 78 18.38 -7.37 2.32
N SER A 79 18.61 -6.06 2.33
CA SER A 79 17.83 -5.06 3.05
C SER A 79 16.69 -4.51 2.17
N PRO A 80 15.45 -4.39 2.70
CA PRO A 80 14.38 -3.74 1.96
C PRO A 80 14.58 -2.22 1.88
N ASP A 81 14.08 -1.64 0.79
CA ASP A 81 13.73 -0.22 0.76
C ASP A 81 12.57 0.02 1.74
N PHE A 82 12.62 1.12 2.49
CA PHE A 82 11.60 1.47 3.46
C PHE A 82 11.02 2.84 3.15
N SER A 83 9.69 2.93 3.13
CA SER A 83 8.97 4.22 3.12
C SER A 83 7.85 4.19 4.14
N LEU A 84 7.54 5.35 4.70
CA LEU A 84 6.41 5.53 5.60
C LEU A 84 5.38 6.44 4.94
N GLN A 85 4.15 5.95 4.82
CA GLN A 85 3.08 6.67 4.15
C GLN A 85 1.98 7.05 5.14
N PHE A 86 1.60 8.32 5.15
CA PHE A 86 0.52 8.82 5.98
C PHE A 86 -0.65 9.26 5.10
N LYS A 87 -1.86 9.02 5.57
CA LYS A 87 -3.08 9.48 4.94
C LYS A 87 -4.02 10.04 5.98
N ALA A 88 -4.52 11.25 5.72
CA ALA A 88 -5.64 11.82 6.45
C ALA A 88 -6.71 12.21 5.44
N THR A 89 -7.95 11.79 5.67
CA THR A 89 -9.08 12.10 4.81
C THR A 89 -10.26 12.49 5.68
N ARG A 90 -10.93 13.58 5.33
CA ARG A 90 -12.10 14.10 6.01
C ARG A 90 -13.28 14.14 5.05
N LYS A 91 -14.41 13.61 5.47
CA LYS A 91 -15.70 13.77 4.80
C LYS A 91 -16.14 15.23 4.88
N VAL A 92 -16.50 15.83 3.75
CA VAL A 92 -16.96 17.24 3.65
C VAL A 92 -18.42 17.35 3.18
N SER A 93 -18.96 16.27 2.62
CA SER A 93 -20.38 16.09 2.35
C SER A 93 -20.73 14.59 2.41
N GLU A 94 -21.98 14.22 2.20
CA GLU A 94 -22.38 12.81 2.15
C GLU A 94 -21.62 11.99 1.10
N THR A 95 -21.18 12.62 0.02
CA THR A 95 -20.57 11.98 -1.15
C THR A 95 -19.13 12.39 -1.42
N VAL A 96 -18.62 13.43 -0.75
CA VAL A 96 -17.30 14.00 -1.00
C VAL A 96 -16.44 13.95 0.25
N ALA A 97 -15.17 13.57 0.05
CA ALA A 97 -14.13 13.66 1.07
C ALA A 97 -12.87 14.30 0.48
N LEU A 98 -12.16 15.07 1.30
CA LEU A 98 -10.88 15.69 0.98
C LEU A 98 -9.78 15.13 1.87
N GLY A 99 -8.58 14.98 1.35
CA GLY A 99 -7.48 14.41 2.12
C GLY A 99 -6.11 14.81 1.63
N ALA A 100 -5.12 14.56 2.48
CA ALA A 100 -3.72 14.72 2.20
C ALA A 100 -3.00 13.38 2.43
N GLU A 101 -1.99 13.13 1.62
CA GLU A 101 -1.11 11.97 1.73
C GLU A 101 0.34 12.44 1.75
N TYR A 102 1.15 11.84 2.62
CA TYR A 102 2.58 12.10 2.73
C TYR A 102 3.35 10.80 2.51
N TYR A 103 4.45 10.89 1.76
CA TYR A 103 5.30 9.78 1.35
C TYR A 103 6.75 10.16 1.64
N SER A 104 7.45 9.37 2.46
CA SER A 104 8.89 9.56 2.76
C SER A 104 9.78 8.64 1.94
#